data_AF-A0A4U3ABD6-F1
#
_entry.id   AF-A0A4U3ABD6-F1
#
_cell.length_a   1.000
_cell.length_b   1.000
_cell.length_c   1.000
_cell.angle_alpha   90.00
_cell.angle_beta   90.00
_cell.angle_gamma   90.00
#
_symmetry.space_group_name_H-M   'P 1'
#
loop_
_entity.id
_entity.type
_entity.pdbx_description
1 polymer ?
#
loop_
_entity_poly.entity_id
_entity_poly.type
_entity_poly.pdbx_seq_one_letter_code
_entity_poly.pdbx_strand_id
1 'polypeptide(L)'
;MKLYNQGEYISDAQLFQLYELMPSKLKKLPVEVCIAKSYEFFEKNNLSPRHEFEVKKMLEHGVDGLYYSELIVVFEDLILDRCFDGQFYWMFAYLLIHELRHCEQAYYFQHRWDIVMSDYDAGYLEKLIENESFNNENLKQLHWAEQDAYTYCYRFVVNHKKEIAKIFDLKEQPILERFDIDISMEQVWREYRKKLDLFSRCIWIVVDIFWNRKRMSKQRRLMHIKPFKYDG
;
A
#
# COMPACT_ATOMS: atom_id res chain seq x y z
N MET A 1 -3.62 -9.42 -8.77
CA MET A 1 -3.00 -8.11 -9.00
C MET A 1 -2.78 -7.90 -10.48
N LYS A 2 -2.92 -6.67 -10.97
CA LYS A 2 -2.47 -6.25 -12.31
C LYS A 2 -1.46 -5.12 -12.15
N LEU A 3 -0.39 -5.16 -12.93
CA LEU A 3 0.66 -4.15 -12.90
C LEU A 3 0.63 -3.38 -14.22
N TYR A 4 0.64 -2.06 -14.13
CA TYR A 4 0.77 -1.13 -15.24
C TYR A 4 1.97 -0.24 -14.95
N ASN A 5 2.97 -0.28 -15.81
CA ASN A 5 4.17 0.50 -15.65
C ASN A 5 4.27 1.53 -16.76
N GLN A 6 4.25 2.78 -16.36
CA GLN A 6 4.43 3.99 -17.17
C GLN A 6 5.46 4.89 -16.48
N GLY A 7 6.29 4.29 -15.63
CA GLY A 7 7.49 4.90 -15.10
C GLY A 7 8.58 5.03 -16.15
N GLU A 8 9.53 5.91 -15.88
CA GLU A 8 10.76 6.09 -16.65
C GLU A 8 11.95 5.42 -15.95
N TYR A 9 11.94 5.34 -14.61
CA TYR A 9 13.09 4.89 -13.84
C TYR A 9 13.07 3.38 -13.54
N ILE A 10 11.88 2.80 -13.34
CA ILE A 10 11.71 1.37 -13.12
C ILE A 10 11.29 0.68 -14.42
N SER A 11 12.13 -0.24 -14.91
CA SER A 11 11.75 -1.06 -16.08
C SER A 11 10.75 -2.17 -15.71
N ASP A 12 9.98 -2.63 -16.70
CA ASP A 12 9.05 -3.76 -16.54
C ASP A 12 9.74 -5.01 -16.01
N ALA A 13 10.96 -5.28 -16.46
CA ALA A 13 11.73 -6.44 -16.03
C ALA A 13 12.11 -6.35 -14.54
N GLN A 14 12.47 -5.15 -14.06
CA GLN A 14 12.77 -4.93 -12.65
C GLN A 14 11.52 -5.02 -11.79
N LEU A 15 10.42 -4.40 -12.22
CA LEU A 15 9.13 -4.47 -11.53
C LEU A 15 8.63 -5.91 -11.42
N PHE A 16 8.76 -6.71 -12.48
CA PHE A 16 8.39 -8.12 -12.46
C PHE A 16 9.25 -8.94 -11.51
N GLN A 17 10.57 -8.72 -11.49
CA GLN A 17 11.44 -9.42 -10.54
C GLN A 17 11.12 -9.06 -9.09
N LEU A 18 10.82 -7.79 -8.81
CA LEU A 18 10.38 -7.35 -7.47
C LEU A 18 9.04 -8.00 -7.11
N TYR A 19 8.08 -8.04 -8.03
CA TYR A 19 6.82 -8.75 -7.86
C TYR A 19 7.05 -10.23 -7.51
N GLU A 20 8.04 -10.89 -8.12
CA GLU A 20 8.32 -12.29 -7.85
C GLU A 20 8.80 -12.56 -6.41
N LEU A 21 9.44 -11.58 -5.77
CA LEU A 21 9.81 -11.65 -4.35
C LEU A 21 8.60 -11.57 -3.40
N MET A 22 7.47 -11.04 -3.86
CA MET A 22 6.28 -10.87 -3.01
C MET A 22 5.67 -12.24 -2.61
N PRO A 23 5.17 -12.37 -1.38
CA PRO A 23 4.47 -13.58 -0.97
C PRO A 23 3.18 -13.80 -1.76
N SER A 24 2.79 -15.07 -1.91
CA SER A 24 1.62 -15.49 -2.71
C SER A 24 0.31 -14.78 -2.32
N LYS A 25 0.17 -14.37 -1.05
CA LYS A 25 -1.01 -13.62 -0.58
C LYS A 25 -1.12 -12.25 -1.24
N LEU A 26 -0.02 -11.47 -1.28
CA LEU A 26 -0.01 -10.16 -1.94
C LEU A 26 -0.27 -10.29 -3.44
N LYS A 27 0.41 -11.24 -4.11
CA LYS A 27 0.22 -11.52 -5.55
C LYS A 27 -1.25 -11.74 -5.94
N LYS A 28 -2.04 -12.31 -5.03
CA LYS A 28 -3.47 -12.64 -5.22
C LYS A 28 -4.43 -11.50 -4.91
N LEU A 29 -3.96 -10.36 -4.41
CA LEU A 29 -4.83 -9.23 -4.10
C LEU A 29 -5.56 -8.75 -5.37
N PRO A 30 -6.87 -8.44 -5.27
CA PRO A 30 -7.64 -7.86 -6.36
C PRO A 30 -7.35 -6.36 -6.47
N VAL A 31 -6.13 -6.01 -6.87
CA VAL A 31 -5.66 -4.63 -6.95
C VAL A 31 -4.98 -4.36 -8.30
N GLU A 32 -5.15 -3.14 -8.79
CA GLU A 32 -4.42 -2.59 -9.93
C GLU A 32 -3.31 -1.68 -9.41
N VAL A 33 -2.08 -1.91 -9.83
CA VAL A 33 -0.92 -1.09 -9.44
C VAL A 33 -0.46 -0.34 -10.67
N CYS A 34 -0.40 0.98 -10.56
CA CYS A 34 0.06 1.88 -11.60
C CYS A 34 1.34 2.56 -11.11
N ILE A 35 2.47 2.24 -11.75
CA ILE A 35 3.71 3.00 -11.60
C ILE A 35 3.72 4.05 -12.68
N ALA A 36 3.85 5.32 -12.31
CA ALA A 36 3.87 6.43 -13.24
C ALA A 36 5.06 7.33 -12.91
N LYS A 37 5.66 7.93 -13.94
CA LYS A 37 6.69 8.95 -13.71
C LYS A 37 6.11 10.14 -12.91
N SER A 38 5.02 10.72 -13.40
CA SER A 38 4.35 11.89 -12.84
C SER A 38 2.83 11.83 -13.06
N TYR A 39 2.10 12.85 -12.59
CA TYR A 39 0.64 12.96 -12.74
C TYR A 39 0.16 12.98 -14.19
N GLU A 40 1.02 13.34 -15.15
CA GLU A 40 0.69 13.41 -16.57
C GLU A 40 0.13 12.10 -17.13
N PHE A 41 0.49 10.95 -16.53
CA PHE A 41 -0.10 9.67 -16.91
C PHE A 41 -1.62 9.66 -16.76
N PHE A 42 -2.14 10.26 -15.68
CA PHE A 42 -3.57 10.27 -15.38
C PHE A 42 -4.35 11.25 -16.25
N GLU A 43 -3.72 12.36 -16.63
CA GLU A 43 -4.29 13.30 -17.60
C GLU A 43 -4.51 12.64 -18.97
N LYS A 44 -3.61 11.72 -19.36
CA LYS A 44 -3.65 11.05 -20.67
C LYS A 44 -4.60 9.84 -20.73
N ASN A 45 -5.00 9.27 -19.58
CA ASN A 45 -5.70 7.98 -19.52
C ASN A 45 -7.18 8.04 -19.10
N ASN A 46 -7.78 9.25 -19.01
CA ASN A 46 -9.21 9.44 -18.74
C ASN A 46 -9.73 8.57 -17.57
N LEU A 47 -9.19 8.82 -16.38
CA LEU A 47 -9.70 8.19 -15.17
C LEU A 47 -11.20 8.47 -14.99
N SER A 48 -11.90 7.56 -14.29
CA SER A 48 -13.24 7.89 -13.81
C SER A 48 -13.16 9.11 -12.88
N PRO A 49 -14.18 10.00 -12.85
CA PRO A 49 -14.14 11.24 -12.06
C PRO A 49 -13.78 11.05 -10.59
N ARG A 50 -14.20 9.94 -9.98
CA ARG A 50 -13.87 9.60 -8.59
C ARG A 50 -12.37 9.38 -8.39
N HIS A 51 -11.75 8.51 -9.19
CA HIS A 51 -10.31 8.25 -9.10
C HIS A 51 -9.49 9.50 -9.41
N GLU A 52 -9.91 10.30 -10.39
CA GLU A 52 -9.23 11.56 -10.71
C GLU A 52 -9.24 12.52 -9.52
N PHE A 53 -10.39 12.69 -8.85
CA PHE A 53 -10.49 13.54 -7.67
C PHE A 53 -9.54 13.09 -6.55
N GLU A 54 -9.49 11.79 -6.26
CA GLU A 54 -8.67 11.24 -5.16
C GLU A 54 -7.16 11.38 -5.46
N VAL A 55 -6.74 11.10 -6.70
CA VAL A 55 -5.33 11.29 -7.10
C VAL A 55 -4.96 12.77 -7.07
N LYS A 56 -5.84 13.69 -7.51
CA LYS A 56 -5.59 15.14 -7.38
C LYS A 56 -5.44 15.56 -5.92
N LYS A 57 -6.35 15.11 -5.06
CA LYS A 57 -6.29 15.36 -3.62
C LYS A 57 -4.98 14.85 -3.03
N MET A 58 -4.54 13.67 -3.42
CA MET A 58 -3.27 13.10 -2.97
C MET A 58 -2.06 13.97 -3.38
N LEU A 59 -2.04 14.48 -4.61
CA LEU A 59 -0.96 15.38 -5.06
C LEU A 59 -0.96 16.73 -4.37
N GLU A 60 -2.14 17.27 -4.02
CA GLU A 60 -2.24 18.49 -3.22
C GLU A 60 -1.58 18.34 -1.85
N HIS A 61 -1.62 17.14 -1.26
CA HIS A 61 -0.95 16.84 0.02
C HIS A 61 0.47 16.29 -0.17
N GLY A 62 0.92 16.15 -1.43
CA GLY A 62 2.19 15.57 -1.80
C GLY A 62 2.40 14.20 -1.16
N VAL A 63 1.68 13.17 -1.61
CA VAL A 63 1.98 11.78 -1.22
C VAL A 63 2.59 11.05 -2.42
N ASP A 64 3.61 10.24 -2.18
CA ASP A 64 4.43 9.61 -3.24
C ASP A 64 3.79 8.33 -3.78
N GLY A 65 2.82 7.78 -3.02
CA GLY A 65 2.00 6.64 -3.39
C GLY A 65 0.71 6.58 -2.58
N LEU A 66 -0.26 5.83 -3.08
CA LEU A 66 -1.57 5.70 -2.44
C LEU A 66 -2.24 4.40 -2.83
N TYR A 67 -2.79 3.71 -1.84
CA TYR A 67 -3.87 2.75 -2.00
C TYR A 67 -5.23 3.42 -1.83
N TYR A 68 -6.06 3.38 -2.88
CA TYR A 68 -7.46 3.79 -2.82
C TYR A 68 -8.33 2.87 -3.67
N SER A 69 -9.38 2.28 -3.07
CA SER A 69 -10.43 1.55 -3.77
C SER A 69 -9.92 0.57 -4.84
N GLU A 70 -9.00 -0.33 -4.46
CA GLU A 70 -8.42 -1.35 -5.36
C GLU A 70 -7.44 -0.81 -6.43
N LEU A 71 -7.05 0.45 -6.34
CA LEU A 71 -5.98 1.07 -7.12
C LEU A 71 -4.81 1.44 -6.21
N ILE A 72 -3.60 1.10 -6.62
CA ILE A 72 -2.36 1.65 -6.08
C ILE A 72 -1.73 2.51 -7.16
N VAL A 73 -1.33 3.72 -6.78
CA VAL A 73 -0.53 4.59 -7.64
C VAL A 73 0.78 4.87 -6.94
N VAL A 74 1.89 4.85 -7.70
CA VAL A 74 3.22 5.24 -7.23
C VAL A 74 3.81 6.22 -8.24
N PHE A 75 4.27 7.38 -7.77
CA PHE A 75 4.84 8.44 -8.60
C PHE A 75 6.35 8.52 -8.43
N GLU A 76 7.10 8.17 -9.48
CA GLU A 76 8.57 8.09 -9.39
C GLU A 76 9.22 9.46 -9.17
N ASP A 77 8.77 10.52 -9.85
CA ASP A 77 9.33 11.88 -9.68
C ASP A 77 9.17 12.36 -8.23
N LEU A 78 8.03 12.07 -7.59
CA LEU A 78 7.80 12.46 -6.19
C LEU A 78 8.71 11.70 -5.21
N ILE A 79 8.96 10.41 -5.46
CA ILE A 79 9.93 9.64 -4.68
C ILE A 79 11.33 10.24 -4.85
N LEU A 80 11.74 10.56 -6.09
CA LEU A 80 13.05 11.14 -6.38
C LEU A 80 13.25 12.46 -5.67
N ASP A 81 12.24 13.33 -5.68
CA ASP A 81 12.31 14.67 -5.07
C ASP A 81 12.49 14.63 -3.54
N ARG A 82 12.21 13.49 -2.90
CA ARG A 82 12.14 13.36 -1.43
C ARG A 82 13.12 12.37 -0.84
N CYS A 83 13.63 11.45 -1.64
CA CYS A 83 14.58 10.46 -1.18
C CYS A 83 16.00 11.03 -1.10
N PHE A 84 16.83 10.46 -0.22
CA PHE A 84 18.27 10.73 -0.25
C PHE A 84 18.90 10.14 -1.53
N ASP A 85 20.02 10.71 -1.95
CA ASP A 85 20.82 10.20 -3.07
C ASP A 85 21.05 8.68 -2.93
N GLY A 86 20.85 7.95 -4.03
CA GLY A 86 21.00 6.50 -4.08
C GLY A 86 19.89 5.68 -3.40
N GLN A 87 18.91 6.32 -2.76
CA GLN A 87 17.83 5.63 -2.03
C GLN A 87 16.54 5.44 -2.83
N PHE A 88 16.42 6.00 -4.03
CA PHE A 88 15.22 5.93 -4.87
C PHE A 88 14.63 4.51 -4.98
N TYR A 89 15.42 3.54 -5.43
CA TYR A 89 14.94 2.18 -5.66
C TYR A 89 14.57 1.44 -4.36
N TRP A 90 15.26 1.76 -3.26
CA TRP A 90 14.91 1.25 -1.94
C TRP A 90 13.57 1.81 -1.48
N MET A 91 13.37 3.12 -1.63
CA MET A 91 12.12 3.81 -1.29
C MET A 91 10.97 3.33 -2.17
N PHE A 92 11.19 3.14 -3.47
CA PHE A 92 10.22 2.58 -4.39
C PHE A 92 9.71 1.21 -3.92
N ALA A 93 10.64 0.27 -3.66
CA ALA A 93 10.27 -1.07 -3.19
C ALA A 93 9.54 -1.00 -1.84
N TYR A 94 9.99 -0.13 -0.95
CA TYR A 94 9.40 0.05 0.38
C TYR A 94 7.96 0.58 0.29
N LEU A 95 7.73 1.65 -0.48
CA LEU A 95 6.43 2.29 -0.66
C LEU A 95 5.44 1.37 -1.38
N LEU A 96 5.86 0.69 -2.44
CA LEU A 96 4.98 -0.24 -3.15
C LEU A 96 4.48 -1.36 -2.22
N ILE A 97 5.36 -1.90 -1.37
CA ILE A 97 4.99 -2.93 -0.40
C ILE A 97 4.09 -2.34 0.71
N HIS A 98 4.27 -1.07 1.06
CA HIS A 98 3.47 -0.36 2.05
C HIS A 98 2.02 -0.26 1.59
N GLU A 99 1.80 0.25 0.38
CA GLU A 99 0.45 0.37 -0.20
C GLU A 99 -0.20 -1.00 -0.44
N LEU A 100 0.59 -1.99 -0.85
CA LEU A 100 0.10 -3.36 -0.98
C LEU A 100 -0.33 -3.96 0.35
N ARG A 101 0.32 -3.58 1.46
CA ARG A 101 -0.08 -4.01 2.79
C ARG A 101 -1.40 -3.36 3.21
N HIS A 102 -1.61 -2.07 2.93
CA HIS A 102 -2.93 -1.45 3.12
C HIS A 102 -4.03 -2.12 2.30
N CYS A 103 -3.73 -2.54 1.07
CA CYS A 103 -4.66 -3.32 0.27
C CYS A 103 -4.99 -4.67 0.94
N GLU A 104 -4.01 -5.38 1.47
CA GLU A 104 -4.24 -6.63 2.21
C GLU A 104 -5.09 -6.40 3.47
N GLN A 105 -4.83 -5.34 4.23
CA GLN A 105 -5.62 -4.96 5.39
C GLN A 105 -7.07 -4.68 5.00
N ALA A 106 -7.30 -3.80 4.02
CA ALA A 106 -8.63 -3.49 3.52
C ALA A 106 -9.36 -4.75 3.01
N TYR A 107 -8.64 -5.65 2.32
CA TYR A 107 -9.18 -6.92 1.87
C TYR A 107 -9.52 -7.88 3.01
N TYR A 108 -8.77 -7.85 4.11
CA TYR A 108 -9.04 -8.63 5.31
C TYR A 108 -10.29 -8.13 6.06
N PHE A 109 -10.42 -6.81 6.22
CA PHE A 109 -11.53 -6.21 6.97
C PHE A 109 -12.81 -6.02 6.14
N GLN A 110 -12.69 -5.79 4.83
CA GLN A 110 -13.80 -5.61 3.90
C GLN A 110 -14.82 -4.58 4.38
N HIS A 111 -16.07 -4.98 4.60
CA HIS A 111 -17.13 -4.11 5.12
C HIS A 111 -16.88 -3.59 6.55
N ARG A 112 -15.86 -4.11 7.25
CA ARG A 112 -15.40 -3.62 8.56
C ARG A 112 -14.32 -2.55 8.43
N TRP A 113 -13.79 -2.31 7.23
CA TRP A 113 -12.68 -1.38 7.00
C TRP A 113 -12.99 0.01 7.55
N ASP A 114 -14.16 0.56 7.20
CA ASP A 114 -14.58 1.88 7.68
C ASP A 114 -14.70 1.97 9.20
N ILE A 115 -14.98 0.84 9.88
CA ILE A 115 -15.05 0.77 11.34
C ILE A 115 -13.64 0.82 11.93
N VAL A 116 -12.71 0.04 11.39
CA VAL A 116 -11.35 -0.05 11.93
C VAL A 116 -10.45 1.11 11.51
N MET A 117 -10.92 1.93 10.57
CA MET A 117 -10.31 3.19 10.14
C MET A 117 -11.03 4.42 10.70
N SER A 118 -12.02 4.26 11.59
CA SER A 118 -12.85 5.38 12.04
C SER A 118 -12.09 6.46 12.82
N ASP A 119 -10.95 6.09 13.41
CA ASP A 119 -10.04 6.97 14.15
C ASP A 119 -8.71 7.19 13.42
N TYR A 120 -8.66 6.85 12.13
CA TYR A 120 -7.54 7.20 11.27
C TYR A 120 -7.60 8.70 10.94
N ASP A 121 -6.57 9.43 11.36
CA ASP A 121 -6.39 10.84 11.01
C ASP A 121 -5.49 10.93 9.79
N ALA A 122 -6.01 11.34 8.63
CA ALA A 122 -5.22 11.47 7.40
C ALA A 122 -4.15 12.59 7.46
N GLY A 123 -4.29 13.57 8.37
CA GLY A 123 -3.32 14.65 8.57
C GLY A 123 -2.14 14.26 9.46
N TYR A 124 -2.03 12.99 9.85
CA TYR A 124 -0.96 12.52 10.73
C TYR A 124 0.45 12.59 10.10
N LEU A 125 0.58 12.41 8.78
CA LEU A 125 1.87 12.49 8.07
C LEU A 125 2.45 13.91 8.16
N GLU A 126 1.61 14.94 7.95
CA GLU A 126 2.00 16.34 8.14
C GLU A 126 2.46 16.58 9.58
N LYS A 127 1.72 16.07 10.57
CA LYS A 127 2.08 16.19 11.99
C LYS A 127 3.37 15.47 12.35
N LEU A 128 3.71 14.36 11.69
CA LEU A 128 4.98 13.64 11.91
C LEU A 128 6.16 14.37 11.27
N ILE A 129 5.95 14.94 10.09
CA ILE A 129 6.96 15.73 9.36
C ILE A 129 7.26 17.04 10.10
N GLU A 130 6.22 17.74 10.61
CA GLU A 130 6.37 18.97 11.40
C GLU A 130 7.16 18.77 12.71
N ASN A 131 7.17 17.54 13.25
CA ASN A 131 7.90 17.19 14.47
C ASN A 131 9.32 16.65 14.20
N GLU A 132 9.82 16.77 12.96
CA GLU A 132 11.21 16.49 12.50
C GLU A 132 11.86 15.21 13.04
N SER A 133 11.07 14.17 13.34
CA SER A 133 11.65 12.90 13.76
C SER A 133 10.79 11.72 13.36
N PHE A 134 11.11 11.13 12.21
CA PHE A 134 10.87 9.71 11.98
C PHE A 134 11.84 8.94 12.88
N ASN A 135 11.49 8.81 14.15
CA ASN A 135 12.13 7.91 15.08
C ASN A 135 11.13 6.84 15.54
N ASN A 136 11.65 5.74 16.06
CA ASN A 136 10.86 4.63 16.58
C ASN A 136 9.76 5.00 17.59
N GLU A 137 9.91 6.09 18.35
CA GLU A 137 8.91 6.52 19.33
C GLU A 137 7.72 7.21 18.66
N ASN A 138 7.96 8.00 17.62
CA ASN A 138 6.92 8.65 16.85
C ASN A 138 6.17 7.65 15.94
N LEU A 139 6.87 6.66 15.39
CA LEU A 139 6.24 5.59 14.62
C LEU A 139 5.30 4.71 15.47
N LYS A 140 5.48 4.65 16.81
CA LYS A 140 4.54 3.98 17.72
C LYS A 140 3.26 4.76 17.99
N GLN A 141 3.20 6.04 17.62
CA GLN A 141 2.00 6.87 17.74
C GLN A 141 1.10 6.78 16.52
N LEU A 142 1.60 6.15 15.45
CA LEU A 142 0.86 5.90 14.23
C LEU A 142 -0.40 5.07 14.49
N HIS A 143 -1.40 5.26 13.62
CA HIS A 143 -2.52 4.34 13.56
C HIS A 143 -2.03 2.90 13.30
N TRP A 144 -2.72 1.89 13.84
CA TRP A 144 -2.28 0.49 13.76
C TRP A 144 -2.06 0.03 12.31
N ALA A 145 -2.84 0.56 11.35
CA ALA A 145 -2.72 0.22 9.94
C ALA A 145 -1.34 0.59 9.38
N GLU A 146 -0.84 1.78 9.75
CA GLU A 146 0.47 2.29 9.36
C GLU A 146 1.59 1.54 10.05
N GLN A 147 1.45 1.29 11.35
CA GLN A 147 2.42 0.49 12.09
C GLN A 147 2.60 -0.91 11.48
N ASP A 148 1.50 -1.52 11.06
CA ASP A 148 1.51 -2.83 10.42
C ASP A 148 2.13 -2.75 9.02
N ALA A 149 1.80 -1.71 8.24
CA ALA A 149 2.37 -1.46 6.93
C ALA A 149 3.88 -1.24 6.98
N TYR A 150 4.35 -0.30 7.81
CA TYR A 150 5.78 -0.05 7.99
C TYR A 150 6.54 -1.26 8.53
N THR A 151 5.98 -2.01 9.48
CA THR A 151 6.63 -3.24 9.98
C THR A 151 6.76 -4.27 8.86
N TYR A 152 5.71 -4.43 8.05
CA TYR A 152 5.72 -5.35 6.94
C TYR A 152 6.78 -4.96 5.89
N CYS A 153 6.86 -3.68 5.52
CA CYS A 153 7.86 -3.17 4.58
C CYS A 153 9.27 -3.34 5.09
N TYR A 154 9.53 -2.97 6.34
CA TYR A 154 10.83 -3.16 6.98
C TYR A 154 11.26 -4.64 6.90
N ARG A 155 10.39 -5.55 7.32
CA ARG A 155 10.66 -7.00 7.26
C ARG A 155 10.88 -7.49 5.84
N PHE A 156 10.09 -7.02 4.87
CA PHE A 156 10.23 -7.38 3.47
C PHE A 156 11.60 -6.95 2.91
N VAL A 157 11.96 -5.67 3.07
CA VAL A 157 13.22 -5.14 2.55
C VAL A 157 14.42 -5.78 3.25
N VAL A 158 14.37 -6.01 4.56
CA VAL A 158 15.45 -6.71 5.29
C VAL A 158 15.62 -8.14 4.79
N ASN A 159 14.53 -8.89 4.61
CA ASN A 159 14.58 -10.30 4.21
C ASN A 159 14.99 -10.49 2.75
N HIS A 160 14.65 -9.54 1.87
CA HIS A 160 14.93 -9.60 0.44
C HIS A 160 16.00 -8.62 -0.02
N LYS A 161 16.79 -8.10 0.92
CA LYS A 161 17.75 -7.02 0.68
C LYS A 161 18.73 -7.33 -0.45
N LYS A 162 19.29 -8.54 -0.48
CA LYS A 162 20.28 -8.92 -1.49
C LYS A 162 19.66 -9.03 -2.87
N GLU A 163 18.45 -9.55 -2.94
CA GLU A 163 17.67 -9.73 -4.15
C GLU A 163 17.25 -8.38 -4.72
N ILE A 164 16.73 -7.48 -3.89
CA ILE A 164 16.37 -6.11 -4.28
C ILE A 164 17.61 -5.35 -4.79
N ALA A 165 18.74 -5.42 -4.06
CA ALA A 165 19.98 -4.81 -4.51
C ALA A 165 20.42 -5.33 -5.89
N LYS A 166 20.25 -6.63 -6.15
CA LYS A 166 20.57 -7.23 -7.44
C LYS A 166 19.63 -6.77 -8.57
N ILE A 167 18.32 -6.68 -8.30
CA ILE A 167 17.31 -6.26 -9.29
C ILE A 167 17.62 -4.84 -9.81
N PHE A 168 18.02 -3.95 -8.90
CA PHE A 168 18.23 -2.53 -9.21
C PHE A 168 19.71 -2.11 -9.31
N ASP A 169 20.64 -3.07 -9.31
CA ASP A 169 22.10 -2.83 -9.33
C ASP A 169 22.58 -1.84 -8.24
N LEU A 170 22.07 -2.01 -7.02
CA LEU A 170 22.33 -1.10 -5.89
C LEU A 170 23.64 -1.47 -5.19
N LYS A 171 24.54 -0.50 -5.12
CA LYS A 171 25.78 -0.59 -4.33
C LYS A 171 25.58 -0.18 -2.88
N GLU A 172 24.65 0.74 -2.67
CA GLU A 172 24.36 1.30 -1.36
C GLU A 172 23.38 0.43 -0.58
N GLN A 173 23.56 0.44 0.74
CA GLN A 173 22.62 -0.20 1.65
C GLN A 173 21.39 0.72 1.81
N PRO A 174 20.20 0.16 2.03
CA PRO A 174 19.02 0.96 2.31
C PRO A 174 19.19 1.64 3.66
N ILE A 175 18.86 2.93 3.72
CA ILE A 175 18.75 3.69 4.96
C ILE A 175 17.39 3.33 5.57
N LEU A 176 17.40 2.38 6.51
CA LEU A 176 16.20 1.90 7.18
C LEU A 176 16.37 2.03 8.69
N GLU A 177 15.44 2.74 9.34
CA GLU A 177 15.28 2.60 10.77
C GLU A 177 14.63 1.24 11.07
N ARG A 178 15.11 0.55 12.11
CA ARG A 178 14.48 -0.68 12.56
C ARG A 178 13.07 -0.37 13.04
N PHE A 179 12.07 -0.99 12.43
CA PHE A 179 10.68 -0.88 12.85
C PHE A 179 9.99 -2.25 12.79
N ASP A 180 9.62 -2.76 13.96
CA ASP A 180 9.30 -4.18 14.12
C ASP A 180 8.23 -4.37 15.20
N ILE A 181 6.97 -4.07 14.86
CA ILE A 181 5.82 -4.15 15.76
C ILE A 181 4.83 -5.20 15.23
N ASP A 182 4.57 -6.23 16.03
CA ASP A 182 3.60 -7.25 15.65
C ASP A 182 2.16 -6.78 15.85
N ILE A 183 1.43 -6.67 14.74
CA ILE A 183 0.02 -6.31 14.75
C ILE A 183 -0.83 -7.47 14.24
N SER A 184 -1.79 -7.87 15.08
CA SER A 184 -2.79 -8.88 14.73
C SER A 184 -4.07 -8.19 14.27
N MET A 185 -4.36 -8.25 12.97
CA MET A 185 -5.63 -7.74 12.42
C MET A 185 -6.87 -8.37 13.10
N GLU A 186 -6.76 -9.58 13.63
CA GLU A 186 -7.84 -10.20 14.41
C GLU A 186 -8.01 -9.54 15.78
N GLN A 187 -6.92 -9.23 16.49
CA GLN A 187 -7.00 -8.51 17.76
C GLN A 187 -7.50 -7.08 17.55
N VAL A 188 -7.02 -6.39 16.51
CA VAL A 188 -7.53 -5.08 16.08
C VAL A 188 -9.05 -5.14 15.92
N TRP A 189 -9.57 -6.09 15.13
CA TRP A 189 -11.03 -6.23 14.97
C TRP A 189 -11.76 -6.39 16.30
N ARG A 190 -11.24 -7.24 17.19
CA ARG A 190 -11.87 -7.48 18.50
C ARG A 190 -11.95 -6.21 19.34
N GLU A 191 -10.92 -5.36 19.32
CA GLU A 191 -10.93 -4.10 20.08
C GLU A 191 -11.93 -3.08 19.49
N TYR A 192 -11.95 -2.88 18.18
CA TYR A 192 -12.93 -1.96 17.56
C TYR A 192 -14.37 -2.45 17.73
N ARG A 193 -14.61 -3.76 17.64
CA ARG A 193 -15.94 -4.34 17.87
C ARG A 193 -16.46 -4.08 19.29
N LYS A 194 -15.58 -4.02 20.30
CA LYS A 194 -15.99 -3.67 21.68
C LYS A 194 -16.50 -2.23 21.80
N LYS A 195 -16.02 -1.32 20.94
CA LYS A 195 -16.42 0.10 20.91
C LYS A 195 -17.81 0.33 20.30
N LEU A 196 -18.32 -0.60 19.48
CA LEU A 196 -19.65 -0.50 18.87
C LEU A 196 -20.77 -0.54 19.93
N ASP A 197 -21.98 -0.06 19.63
CA ASP A 197 -23.13 -0.25 20.52
C ASP A 197 -23.56 -1.74 20.56
N LEU A 198 -24.43 -2.11 21.51
CA LEU A 198 -24.84 -3.51 21.70
C LEU A 198 -25.53 -4.10 20.46
N PHE A 199 -26.37 -3.32 19.78
CA PHE A 199 -27.10 -3.79 18.60
C PHE A 199 -26.14 -4.02 17.43
N SER A 200 -25.25 -3.06 17.15
CA SER A 200 -24.20 -3.20 16.14
C SER A 200 -23.25 -4.37 16.45
N ARG A 201 -22.88 -4.56 17.73
CA ARG A 201 -22.10 -5.73 18.16
C ARG A 201 -22.80 -7.03 17.80
N CYS A 202 -24.08 -7.18 18.14
CA CYS A 202 -24.90 -8.35 17.82
C CYS A 202 -24.94 -8.63 16.31
N ILE A 203 -25.18 -7.61 15.48
CA ILE A 203 -25.16 -7.74 14.01
C ILE A 203 -23.82 -8.32 13.56
N TRP A 204 -22.72 -7.73 14.01
CA TRP A 204 -21.38 -8.16 13.58
C TRP A 204 -20.99 -9.54 14.13
N ILE A 205 -21.52 -9.99 15.27
CA ILE A 205 -21.37 -11.39 15.70
C ILE A 205 -21.96 -12.33 14.66
N VAL A 206 -23.19 -12.05 14.25
CA VAL A 206 -23.93 -12.88 13.29
C VAL A 206 -23.22 -12.87 11.94
N VAL A 207 -22.85 -11.68 11.45
CA VAL A 207 -22.08 -11.55 10.20
C VAL A 207 -20.77 -12.34 10.29
N ASP A 208 -20.03 -12.28 11.40
CA ASP A 208 -18.77 -13.01 11.59
C ASP A 208 -18.95 -14.54 11.54
N ILE A 209 -20.08 -15.07 12.01
CA ILE A 209 -20.39 -16.52 11.97
C ILE A 209 -20.63 -16.98 10.52
N PHE A 210 -21.36 -16.19 9.74
CA PHE A 210 -21.60 -16.48 8.31
C PHE A 210 -20.42 -16.09 7.43
N TRP A 211 -19.46 -15.34 7.98
CA TRP A 211 -18.23 -14.97 7.32
C TRP A 211 -17.25 -16.13 7.29
N ASN A 212 -17.45 -17.04 6.35
CA ASN A 212 -16.48 -18.06 6.05
C ASN A 212 -15.24 -17.37 5.45
N ARG A 213 -14.08 -17.41 6.15
CA ARG A 213 -12.76 -16.87 5.71
C ARG A 213 -12.24 -17.50 4.39
N LYS A 214 -13.08 -18.20 3.63
CA LYS A 214 -12.84 -18.82 2.33
C LYS A 214 -13.99 -18.49 1.37
N ARG A 215 -13.80 -17.50 0.50
CA ARG A 215 -14.15 -17.57 -0.93
C ARG A 215 -13.69 -16.33 -1.69
N MET A 216 -12.51 -16.47 -2.28
CA MET A 216 -12.09 -15.66 -3.43
C MET A 216 -13.04 -15.94 -4.60
N SER A 217 -13.86 -14.95 -4.97
CA SER A 217 -13.98 -14.44 -6.34
C SER A 217 -15.12 -13.41 -6.39
N LYS A 218 -14.85 -12.25 -7.01
CA LYS A 218 -15.61 -11.79 -8.17
C LYS A 218 -14.91 -10.59 -8.81
N GLN A 219 -14.56 -10.78 -10.07
CA GLN A 219 -14.17 -9.75 -11.02
C GLN A 219 -15.19 -8.61 -11.06
N ARG A 220 -14.70 -7.37 -11.13
CA ARG A 220 -15.37 -6.30 -11.87
C ARG A 220 -14.37 -5.66 -12.84
N ARG A 221 -14.83 -5.41 -14.06
CA ARG A 221 -14.13 -4.62 -15.09
C ARG A 221 -14.28 -3.15 -14.71
N LEU A 222 -13.22 -2.37 -14.88
CA LEU A 222 -13.24 -1.07 -15.58
C LEU A 222 -11.80 -0.52 -15.68
N MET A 223 -11.16 -0.79 -16.81
CA MET A 223 -10.28 0.12 -17.57
C MET A 223 -10.14 -0.52 -18.95
N HIS A 224 -10.39 0.25 -20.02
CA HIS A 224 -10.08 -0.18 -21.39
C HIS A 224 -8.61 0.09 -21.71
N ILE A 225 -7.73 -0.43 -20.87
CA ILE A 225 -6.29 -0.50 -21.15
C ILE A 225 -5.99 -1.99 -21.24
N LYS A 226 -5.37 -2.42 -22.33
CA LYS A 226 -5.06 -3.84 -22.51
C LYS A 226 -4.19 -4.28 -21.33
N PRO A 227 -4.64 -5.21 -20.47
CA PRO A 227 -3.72 -5.86 -19.56
C PRO A 227 -2.66 -6.57 -20.40
N PHE A 228 -1.48 -6.78 -19.82
CA PHE A 228 -0.46 -7.66 -20.38
C PHE A 228 -1.13 -8.97 -20.84
N LYS A 229 -1.13 -9.21 -22.15
CA LYS A 229 -1.42 -10.52 -22.73
C LYS A 229 -0.07 -11.15 -23.03
N TYR A 230 0.31 -12.11 -22.21
CA TYR A 230 1.32 -13.07 -22.60
C TYR A 230 0.60 -14.22 -23.30
N ASP A 231 0.75 -14.28 -24.62
CA ASP A 231 0.65 -15.55 -25.34
C ASP A 231 2.05 -16.18 -25.28
N GLY A 232 2.09 -17.48 -24.96
CA GLY A 232 3.26 -18.29 -24.63
C GLY A 232 4.55 -18.02 -25.40
#